data_AF-A0AA38G8F0-F1
#
_entry.id   AF-A0AA38G8F0-F1
#
_cell.length_a   1.000
_cell.length_b   1.000
_cell.length_c   1.000
_cell.angle_alpha   90.00
_cell.angle_beta   90.00
_cell.angle_gamma   90.00
#
_symmetry.space_group_name_H-M   'P 1'
#
loop_
_entity.id
_entity.type
_entity.pdbx_description
1 polymer ?
#
loop_
_entity_poly.entity_id
_entity_poly.type
_entity_poly.pdbx_seq_one_letter_code
_entity_poly.pdbx_strand_id
1 'polypeptide(L)'
;AGMGGGTGTGGAPVIAGIAKSLGVLTVGIVTTPFSFEGRRRAVQAQEGIAALRNNVDTLIVIPNDKLLTAVSQSTPVTEAFNLADDILRQGVRGISDIITVPGLVNVDFADVRAIMANAGSSLMGIGTATGKTRARDAALNAIQSPLLDIGIERATGIVWNITGGSDLTLFEVNAAAEVIYDLVDPNANLIFGAVIDESLSGQVSITLIATGFKGQDEVEGKAAQGIRQFSYGEANPGATRRSSVATDGATVEIPEFLKRKGRTR
;
A
#
# COMPACT_ATOMS: atom_id res chain seq x y z
N ALA A 1 -1.68 1.81 -9.73
CA ALA A 1 -2.55 0.79 -10.37
C ALA A 1 -3.43 0.13 -9.31
N GLY A 2 -4.68 -0.22 -9.62
CA GLY A 2 -5.52 -1.02 -8.72
C GLY A 2 -5.23 -2.52 -8.85
N MET A 3 -4.88 -3.16 -7.73
CA MET A 3 -4.56 -4.59 -7.68
C MET A 3 -5.83 -5.42 -7.43
N GLY A 4 -5.83 -6.66 -7.92
CA GLY A 4 -6.97 -7.58 -7.80
C GLY A 4 -7.88 -7.65 -9.03
N GLY A 5 -7.63 -6.83 -10.05
CA GLY A 5 -8.17 -6.98 -11.40
C GLY A 5 -7.28 -7.81 -12.32
N GLY A 6 -7.57 -7.86 -13.62
CA GLY A 6 -6.72 -8.53 -14.61
C GLY A 6 -5.55 -7.67 -15.09
N THR A 7 -5.86 -6.52 -15.71
CA THR A 7 -4.87 -5.68 -16.41
C THR A 7 -3.86 -5.02 -15.47
N GLY A 8 -4.32 -4.41 -14.37
CA GLY A 8 -3.43 -3.76 -13.41
C GLY A 8 -2.47 -4.75 -12.75
N THR A 9 -3.02 -5.88 -12.27
CA THR A 9 -2.28 -6.93 -11.57
C THR A 9 -1.26 -7.62 -12.47
N GLY A 10 -1.62 -7.97 -13.71
CA GLY A 10 -0.73 -8.69 -14.62
C GLY A 10 0.22 -7.78 -15.42
N GLY A 11 -0.23 -6.57 -15.78
CA GLY A 11 0.52 -5.67 -16.64
C GLY A 11 1.53 -4.79 -15.90
N ALA A 12 1.21 -4.35 -14.67
CA ALA A 12 2.09 -3.45 -13.93
C ALA A 12 3.50 -4.04 -13.67
N PRO A 13 3.66 -5.32 -13.27
CA PRO A 13 4.99 -5.90 -13.08
C PRO A 13 5.83 -5.92 -14.36
N VAL A 14 5.19 -6.13 -15.53
CA VAL A 14 5.88 -6.16 -16.83
C VAL A 14 6.41 -4.77 -17.19
N ILE A 15 5.56 -3.75 -17.08
CA ILE A 15 5.96 -2.36 -17.37
C ILE A 15 7.07 -1.91 -16.42
N ALA A 16 6.92 -2.21 -15.12
CA ALA A 16 7.92 -1.89 -14.12
C ALA A 16 9.26 -2.57 -14.39
N GLY A 17 9.24 -3.86 -14.74
CA GLY A 17 10.46 -4.62 -15.05
C GLY A 17 11.22 -4.05 -16.24
N ILE A 18 10.50 -3.61 -17.29
CA ILE A 18 11.10 -2.94 -18.44
C ILE A 18 11.74 -1.62 -18.00
N ALA A 19 11.01 -0.75 -17.28
CA ALA A 19 11.53 0.53 -16.81
C ALA A 19 12.80 0.36 -15.93
N LYS A 20 12.75 -0.57 -14.97
CA LYS A 20 13.88 -0.88 -14.09
C LYS A 20 15.08 -1.42 -14.86
N SER A 21 14.86 -2.28 -15.86
CA SER A 21 15.94 -2.81 -16.71
C SER A 21 16.65 -1.74 -17.56
N LEU A 22 15.96 -0.63 -17.84
CA LEU A 22 16.52 0.53 -18.53
C LEU A 22 17.25 1.50 -17.58
N GLY A 23 17.33 1.18 -16.29
CA GLY A 23 17.98 2.03 -15.28
C GLY A 23 17.13 3.22 -14.80
N VAL A 24 15.82 3.23 -15.12
CA VAL A 24 14.88 4.26 -14.65
C VAL A 24 14.49 3.96 -13.21
N LEU A 25 14.55 4.97 -12.34
CA LEU A 25 14.03 4.86 -10.97
C LEU A 25 12.52 4.55 -11.04
N THR A 26 12.16 3.33 -10.65
CA THR A 26 10.82 2.80 -10.86
C THR A 26 10.08 2.72 -9.54
N VAL A 27 9.08 3.58 -9.34
CA VAL A 27 8.22 3.60 -8.15
C VAL A 27 6.84 3.04 -8.49
N GLY A 28 6.44 1.96 -7.82
CA GLY A 28 5.10 1.40 -7.93
C GLY A 28 4.19 1.95 -6.84
N ILE A 29 3.09 2.61 -7.22
CA ILE A 29 2.03 3.00 -6.28
C ILE A 29 0.76 2.24 -6.61
N VAL A 30 0.28 1.43 -5.68
CA VAL A 30 -0.81 0.47 -5.93
C VAL A 30 -1.80 0.42 -4.79
N THR A 31 -3.07 0.14 -5.12
CA THR A 31 -4.13 -0.05 -4.12
C THR A 31 -4.51 -1.53 -4.01
N THR A 32 -4.78 -2.01 -2.80
CA THR A 32 -5.44 -3.31 -2.59
C THR A 32 -6.96 -3.14 -2.67
N PRO A 33 -7.72 -4.16 -3.11
CA PRO A 33 -9.18 -4.04 -3.16
C PRO A 33 -9.78 -3.88 -1.76
N PHE A 34 -10.99 -3.32 -1.68
CA PHE A 34 -11.76 -3.33 -0.44
C PHE A 34 -12.14 -4.76 -0.05
N SER A 35 -12.28 -5.00 1.25
CA SER A 35 -12.72 -6.29 1.79
C SER A 35 -14.05 -6.76 1.20
N PHE A 36 -14.97 -5.84 0.86
CA PHE A 36 -16.27 -6.18 0.27
C PHE A 36 -16.19 -6.66 -1.19
N GLU A 37 -15.10 -6.40 -1.91
CA GLU A 37 -14.94 -6.83 -3.31
C GLU A 37 -14.67 -8.34 -3.45
N GLY A 38 -14.39 -9.01 -2.32
CA GLY A 38 -14.33 -10.46 -2.20
C GLY A 38 -12.92 -11.04 -2.19
N ARG A 39 -12.79 -12.21 -1.56
CA ARG A 39 -11.51 -12.90 -1.32
C ARG A 39 -10.70 -13.16 -2.59
N ARG A 40 -11.37 -13.45 -3.71
CA ARG A 40 -10.67 -13.73 -4.98
C ARG A 40 -9.84 -12.53 -5.45
N ARG A 41 -10.37 -11.30 -5.35
CA ARG A 41 -9.62 -10.10 -5.72
C ARG A 41 -8.45 -9.85 -4.76
N ALA A 42 -8.64 -10.10 -3.47
CA ALA A 42 -7.58 -9.95 -2.48
C ALA A 42 -6.39 -10.91 -2.76
N VAL A 43 -6.66 -12.18 -3.07
CA VAL A 43 -5.60 -13.15 -3.43
C VAL A 43 -4.87 -12.71 -4.70
N GLN A 44 -5.61 -12.32 -5.75
CA GLN A 44 -5.02 -11.81 -6.99
C GLN A 44 -4.16 -10.56 -6.74
N ALA A 45 -4.60 -9.68 -5.86
CA ALA A 45 -3.85 -8.49 -5.50
C ALA A 45 -2.52 -8.83 -4.81
N GLN A 46 -2.52 -9.78 -3.86
CA GLN A 46 -1.31 -10.22 -3.18
C GLN A 46 -0.29 -10.85 -4.15
N GLU A 47 -0.75 -11.69 -5.07
CA GLU A 47 0.10 -12.28 -6.10
C GLU A 47 0.72 -11.21 -7.01
N GLY A 48 -0.08 -10.23 -7.46
CA GLY A 48 0.40 -9.12 -8.28
C GLY A 48 1.37 -8.20 -7.56
N ILE A 49 1.13 -7.91 -6.28
CA ILE A 49 2.02 -7.10 -5.43
C ILE A 49 3.37 -7.81 -5.26
N ALA A 50 3.37 -9.11 -4.99
CA ALA A 50 4.59 -9.90 -4.87
C ALA A 50 5.39 -9.92 -6.17
N ALA A 51 4.72 -10.06 -7.32
CA ALA A 51 5.36 -9.97 -8.62
C ALA A 51 5.91 -8.56 -8.90
N LEU A 52 5.15 -7.52 -8.59
CA LEU A 52 5.56 -6.13 -8.81
C LEU A 52 6.75 -5.74 -7.94
N ARG A 53 6.82 -6.21 -6.69
CA ARG A 53 7.90 -5.92 -5.74
C ARG A 53 9.29 -6.23 -6.30
N ASN A 54 9.42 -7.33 -7.05
CA ASN A 54 10.70 -7.70 -7.67
C ASN A 54 11.08 -6.82 -8.87
N ASN A 55 10.13 -6.05 -9.40
CA ASN A 55 10.26 -5.30 -10.64
C ASN A 55 10.31 -3.77 -10.42
N VAL A 56 10.22 -3.30 -9.18
CA VAL A 56 10.30 -1.87 -8.83
C VAL A 56 11.48 -1.60 -7.89
N ASP A 57 11.88 -0.35 -7.78
CA ASP A 57 12.84 0.11 -6.77
C ASP A 57 12.15 0.35 -5.43
N THR A 58 10.97 0.98 -5.48
CA THR A 58 10.11 1.26 -4.32
C THR A 58 8.68 0.86 -4.63
N LEU A 59 8.01 0.21 -3.67
CA LEU A 59 6.61 -0.19 -3.76
C LEU A 59 5.80 0.42 -2.60
N ILE A 60 4.86 1.31 -2.93
CA ILE A 60 3.89 1.88 -2.00
C ILE A 60 2.57 1.15 -2.19
N VAL A 61 2.13 0.45 -1.14
CA VAL A 61 0.86 -0.29 -1.13
C VAL A 61 -0.13 0.47 -0.25
N ILE A 62 -1.23 0.93 -0.85
CA ILE A 62 -2.31 1.64 -0.18
C ILE A 62 -3.46 0.67 0.07
N PRO A 63 -3.80 0.36 1.33
CA PRO A 63 -4.91 -0.54 1.60
C PRO A 63 -6.23 0.23 1.50
N ASN A 64 -7.10 -0.12 0.55
CA ASN A 64 -8.39 0.58 0.41
C ASN A 64 -9.24 0.51 1.69
N ASP A 65 -9.12 -0.56 2.48
CA ASP A 65 -9.82 -0.66 3.77
C ASP A 65 -9.39 0.41 4.78
N LYS A 66 -8.15 0.92 4.71
CA LYS A 66 -7.73 2.05 5.56
C LYS A 66 -8.43 3.34 5.17
N LEU A 67 -8.78 3.49 3.90
CA LEU A 67 -9.57 4.65 3.43
C LEU A 67 -10.97 4.68 4.04
N LEU A 68 -11.53 3.52 4.41
CA LEU A 68 -12.83 3.43 5.10
C LEU A 68 -12.79 4.08 6.49
N THR A 69 -11.62 4.15 7.13
CA THR A 69 -11.48 4.82 8.43
C THR A 69 -11.54 6.35 8.32
N ALA A 70 -11.32 6.88 7.11
CA ALA A 70 -11.34 8.31 6.84
C ALA A 70 -12.70 8.84 6.35
N VAL A 71 -13.68 7.96 6.11
CA VAL A 71 -15.00 8.32 5.54
C VAL A 71 -16.15 8.03 6.51
N SER A 72 -17.26 8.74 6.33
CA SER A 72 -18.47 8.53 7.13
C SER A 72 -19.22 7.27 6.70
N GLN A 73 -20.00 6.67 7.61
CA GLN A 73 -20.84 5.50 7.26
C GLN A 73 -21.90 5.80 6.17
N SER A 74 -22.22 7.07 5.94
CA SER A 74 -23.12 7.54 4.89
C SER A 74 -22.44 7.76 3.53
N THR A 75 -21.12 7.62 3.45
CA THR A 75 -20.36 7.92 2.22
C THR A 75 -20.71 6.91 1.11
N PRO A 76 -21.15 7.38 -0.07
CA PRO A 76 -21.43 6.51 -1.22
C PRO A 76 -20.18 5.77 -1.71
N VAL A 77 -20.38 4.58 -2.28
CA VAL A 77 -19.29 3.75 -2.83
C VAL A 77 -18.45 4.48 -3.88
N THR A 78 -19.07 5.32 -4.71
CA THR A 78 -18.36 6.13 -5.72
C THR A 78 -17.40 7.13 -5.09
N GLU A 79 -17.78 7.71 -3.95
CA GLU A 79 -16.94 8.67 -3.22
C GLU A 79 -15.76 7.96 -2.54
N ALA A 80 -15.96 6.72 -2.06
CA ALA A 80 -14.87 5.90 -1.52
C ALA A 80 -13.80 5.55 -2.59
N PHE A 81 -14.20 5.27 -3.83
CA PHE A 81 -13.25 5.06 -4.93
C PHE A 81 -12.54 6.36 -5.33
N ASN A 82 -13.25 7.48 -5.37
CA ASN A 82 -12.64 8.79 -5.62
C ASN A 82 -11.58 9.15 -4.56
N LEU A 83 -11.80 8.75 -3.30
CA LEU A 83 -10.80 8.93 -2.25
C LEU A 83 -9.53 8.11 -2.53
N ALA A 84 -9.66 6.86 -2.98
CA ALA A 84 -8.51 6.04 -3.36
C ALA A 84 -7.73 6.68 -4.52
N ASP A 85 -8.43 7.19 -5.52
CA ASP A 85 -7.82 7.91 -6.64
C ASP A 85 -7.13 9.21 -6.18
N ASP A 86 -7.72 9.93 -5.22
CA ASP A 86 -7.12 11.14 -4.68
C ASP A 86 -5.83 10.84 -3.90
N ILE A 87 -5.80 9.79 -3.09
CA ILE A 87 -4.58 9.35 -2.41
C ILE A 87 -3.50 8.93 -3.42
N LEU A 88 -3.87 8.18 -4.47
CA LEU A 88 -2.93 7.83 -5.53
C LEU A 88 -2.36 9.07 -6.22
N ARG A 89 -3.23 10.04 -6.55
CA ARG A 89 -2.84 11.33 -7.13
C ARG A 89 -1.88 12.09 -6.21
N GLN A 90 -2.20 12.18 -4.92
CA GLN A 90 -1.37 12.83 -3.91
C GLN A 90 -0.02 12.11 -3.72
N GLY A 91 0.02 10.78 -3.84
CA GLY A 91 1.25 9.99 -3.83
C GLY A 91 2.20 10.31 -4.98
N VAL A 92 1.66 10.33 -6.20
CA VAL A 92 2.45 10.69 -7.39
C VAL A 92 2.91 12.15 -7.30
N ARG A 93 1.99 13.06 -6.93
CA ARG A 93 2.28 14.49 -6.81
C ARG A 93 3.33 14.77 -5.72
N GLY A 94 3.23 14.13 -4.56
CA GLY A 94 4.16 14.34 -3.45
C GLY A 94 5.60 14.00 -3.79
N ILE A 95 5.85 12.98 -4.63
CA ILE A 95 7.21 12.63 -5.09
C ILE A 95 7.63 13.56 -6.23
N SER A 96 6.74 13.76 -7.22
CA SER A 96 7.07 14.53 -8.41
C SER A 96 7.35 15.99 -8.06
N ASP A 97 6.54 16.60 -7.19
CA ASP A 97 6.64 18.03 -6.89
C ASP A 97 7.98 18.39 -6.23
N ILE A 98 8.55 17.49 -5.42
CA ILE A 98 9.88 17.67 -4.81
C ILE A 98 10.98 17.79 -5.88
N ILE A 99 10.82 17.09 -7.01
CA ILE A 99 11.83 17.01 -8.08
C ILE A 99 11.57 18.07 -9.16
N THR A 100 10.32 18.26 -9.55
CA THR A 100 9.94 18.99 -10.75
C THR A 100 9.51 20.42 -10.50
N VAL A 101 9.02 20.74 -9.30
CA VAL A 101 8.57 22.09 -8.97
C VAL A 101 9.70 22.81 -8.25
N PRO A 102 10.18 23.96 -8.78
CA PRO A 102 11.16 24.78 -8.08
C PRO A 102 10.61 25.17 -6.71
N GLY A 103 11.20 24.58 -5.67
CA GLY A 103 10.83 24.83 -4.30
C GLY A 103 11.61 25.98 -3.65
N LEU A 104 11.22 26.34 -2.42
CA LEU A 104 12.06 27.18 -1.55
C LEU A 104 13.34 26.43 -1.13
N VAL A 105 13.23 25.12 -0.99
CA VAL A 105 14.35 24.19 -0.80
C VAL A 105 14.21 23.13 -1.88
N ASN A 106 15.12 23.18 -2.85
CA ASN A 106 15.12 22.26 -3.96
C ASN A 106 15.96 21.04 -3.60
N VAL A 107 15.35 19.86 -3.65
CA VAL A 107 16.04 18.58 -3.56
C VAL A 107 16.44 18.17 -4.97
N ASP A 108 17.62 17.60 -5.16
CA ASP A 108 17.98 17.07 -6.46
C ASP A 108 17.43 15.64 -6.68
N PHE A 109 17.40 15.20 -7.93
CA PHE A 109 16.94 13.84 -8.24
C PHE A 109 17.89 12.76 -7.66
N ALA A 110 19.16 13.08 -7.44
CA ALA A 110 20.13 12.12 -6.92
C ALA A 110 19.86 11.79 -5.45
N ASP A 111 19.44 12.77 -4.64
CA ASP A 111 19.01 12.60 -3.26
C ASP A 111 17.78 11.69 -3.21
N VAL A 112 16.72 12.01 -3.98
CA VAL A 112 15.50 11.18 -4.02
C VAL A 112 15.83 9.76 -4.48
N ARG A 113 16.69 9.62 -5.49
CA ARG A 113 17.16 8.31 -5.97
C ARG A 113 17.95 7.56 -4.90
N ALA A 114 18.76 8.24 -4.08
CA ALA A 114 19.54 7.59 -3.03
C ALA A 114 18.67 6.94 -1.95
N ILE A 115 17.48 7.50 -1.66
CA ILE A 115 16.53 6.90 -0.72
C ILE A 115 15.63 5.85 -1.39
N MET A 116 15.12 6.14 -2.59
CA MET A 116 14.08 5.31 -3.22
C MET A 116 14.63 4.16 -4.07
N ALA A 117 15.90 4.18 -4.46
CA ALA A 117 16.50 3.09 -5.23
C ALA A 117 16.61 1.82 -4.38
N ASN A 118 16.00 0.72 -4.85
CA ASN A 118 15.94 -0.56 -4.15
C ASN A 118 15.49 -0.48 -2.68
N ALA A 119 14.63 0.48 -2.34
CA ALA A 119 14.11 0.66 -0.99
C ALA A 119 13.07 -0.41 -0.60
N GLY A 120 12.52 -1.12 -1.58
CA GLY A 120 11.55 -2.18 -1.37
C GLY A 120 10.18 -1.64 -0.94
N SER A 121 9.60 -2.20 0.11
CA SER A 121 8.30 -1.75 0.63
C SER A 121 8.40 -0.37 1.26
N SER A 122 7.39 0.46 1.03
CA SER A 122 7.31 1.81 1.54
C SER A 122 5.89 2.18 1.95
N LEU A 123 5.79 3.12 2.87
CA LEU A 123 4.52 3.61 3.40
C LEU A 123 4.40 5.11 3.15
N MET A 124 3.16 5.57 3.07
CA MET A 124 2.85 6.96 2.76
C MET A 124 1.94 7.53 3.85
N GLY A 125 2.23 8.73 4.32
CA GLY A 125 1.39 9.52 5.22
C GLY A 125 1.06 10.86 4.60
N ILE A 126 -0.17 11.32 4.80
CA ILE A 126 -0.64 12.62 4.29
C ILE A 126 -1.37 13.33 5.40
N GLY A 127 -1.04 14.60 5.59
CA GLY A 127 -1.67 15.45 6.59
C GLY A 127 -1.91 16.83 6.05
N THR A 128 -3.09 17.37 6.29
CA THR A 128 -3.43 18.76 5.99
C THR A 128 -3.91 19.46 7.24
N ALA A 129 -3.67 20.75 7.33
CA ALA A 129 -4.19 21.59 8.41
C ALA A 129 -4.24 23.06 8.00
N THR A 130 -4.99 23.84 8.78
CA THR A 130 -5.19 25.28 8.61
C THR A 130 -5.05 25.99 9.96
N GLY A 131 -4.95 27.31 9.96
CA GLY A 131 -4.80 28.11 11.18
C GLY A 131 -3.35 28.35 11.60
N LYS A 132 -3.14 28.78 12.86
CA LYS A 132 -1.84 29.31 13.33
C LYS A 132 -0.76 28.25 13.50
N THR A 133 -1.15 27.01 13.79
CA THR A 133 -0.25 25.86 14.00
C THR A 133 -0.29 24.88 12.84
N ARG A 134 -0.81 25.30 11.67
CA ARG A 134 -1.11 24.44 10.53
C ARG A 134 0.04 23.55 10.08
N ALA A 135 1.28 24.03 10.05
CA ALA A 135 2.39 23.19 9.61
C ALA A 135 2.72 22.08 10.60
N ARG A 136 2.71 22.39 11.90
CA ARG A 136 2.90 21.42 12.98
C ARG A 136 1.77 20.39 12.99
N ASP A 137 0.53 20.86 12.88
CA ASP A 137 -0.66 20.00 12.91
C ASP A 137 -0.74 19.12 11.65
N ALA A 138 -0.37 19.66 10.48
CA ALA A 138 -0.26 18.87 9.25
C ALA A 138 0.80 17.77 9.37
N ALA A 139 1.94 18.05 10.01
CA ALA A 139 2.99 17.04 10.24
C ALA A 139 2.48 15.92 11.17
N LEU A 140 1.80 16.28 12.26
CA LEU A 140 1.18 15.30 13.16
C LEU A 140 0.12 14.45 12.44
N ASN A 141 -0.75 15.08 11.65
CA ASN A 141 -1.77 14.38 10.87
C ASN A 141 -1.13 13.44 9.84
N ALA A 142 -0.02 13.83 9.22
CA ALA A 142 0.69 13.00 8.25
C ALA A 142 1.26 11.74 8.92
N ILE A 143 1.87 11.88 10.11
CA ILE A 143 2.45 10.76 10.87
C ILE A 143 1.37 9.84 11.43
N GLN A 144 0.25 10.40 11.88
CA GLN A 144 -0.90 9.65 12.39
C GLN A 144 -1.82 9.12 11.28
N SER A 145 -1.42 9.26 10.02
CA SER A 145 -2.22 8.83 8.88
C SER A 145 -2.48 7.31 8.95
N PRO A 146 -3.72 6.84 8.70
CA PRO A 146 -4.04 5.41 8.64
C PRO A 146 -3.23 4.60 7.62
N LEU A 147 -2.55 5.29 6.71
CA LEU A 147 -1.71 4.72 5.67
C LEU A 147 -0.27 4.41 6.16
N LEU A 148 0.14 4.94 7.32
CA LEU A 148 1.40 4.60 8.02
C LEU A 148 1.11 3.55 9.11
N ASP A 149 0.78 2.33 8.69
CA ASP A 149 0.34 1.26 9.61
C ASP A 149 1.46 0.74 10.54
N ILE A 150 2.71 0.93 10.11
CA ILE A 150 3.90 0.62 10.86
C ILE A 150 4.58 1.96 11.08
N GLY A 151 4.61 2.42 12.33
CA GLY A 151 5.12 3.73 12.68
C GLY A 151 6.47 4.05 12.03
N ILE A 152 6.65 5.34 11.76
CA ILE A 152 7.77 5.90 11.00
C ILE A 152 9.14 5.69 11.69
N GLU A 153 9.15 5.30 12.97
CA GLU A 153 10.35 5.15 13.80
C GLU A 153 11.34 4.13 13.24
N ARG A 154 10.88 3.19 12.40
CA ARG A 154 11.70 2.11 11.82
C ARG A 154 12.18 2.37 10.40
N ALA A 155 11.79 3.48 9.80
CA ALA A 155 12.20 3.82 8.44
C ALA A 155 13.65 4.30 8.43
N THR A 156 14.46 3.76 7.52
CA THR A 156 15.87 4.21 7.35
C THR A 156 16.01 5.35 6.37
N GLY A 157 14.98 5.60 5.56
CA GLY A 157 14.96 6.68 4.58
C GLY A 157 13.58 7.30 4.52
N ILE A 158 13.50 8.63 4.64
CA ILE A 158 12.24 9.37 4.67
C ILE A 158 12.33 10.51 3.68
N VAL A 159 11.35 10.59 2.80
CA VAL A 159 11.15 11.71 1.89
C VAL A 159 9.88 12.40 2.32
N TRP A 160 9.94 13.70 2.59
CA TRP A 160 8.75 14.47 2.91
C TRP A 160 8.73 15.80 2.16
N ASN A 161 7.52 16.22 1.82
CA ASN A 161 7.25 17.47 1.13
C ASN A 161 6.26 18.30 1.95
N ILE A 162 6.51 19.59 2.06
CA ILE A 162 5.53 20.57 2.54
C ILE A 162 5.06 21.41 1.36
N THR A 163 3.74 21.49 1.19
CA THR A 163 3.10 22.38 0.22
C THR A 163 2.22 23.37 0.95
N GLY A 164 2.39 24.66 0.66
CA GLY A 164 1.55 25.73 1.19
C GLY A 164 1.44 26.90 0.23
N GLY A 165 0.62 27.89 0.55
CA GLY A 165 0.54 29.13 -0.22
C GLY A 165 1.81 29.99 -0.12
N SER A 166 1.80 31.13 -0.80
CA SER A 166 2.87 32.14 -0.70
C SER A 166 3.02 32.74 0.70
N ASP A 167 2.08 32.44 1.59
CA ASP A 167 2.08 32.75 3.02
C ASP A 167 2.79 31.70 3.88
N LEU A 168 3.37 30.65 3.29
CA LEU A 168 4.16 29.64 4.01
C LEU A 168 5.48 30.26 4.51
N THR A 169 5.69 30.20 5.82
CA THR A 169 6.88 30.80 6.45
C THR A 169 7.96 29.77 6.81
N LEU A 170 9.21 30.23 6.94
CA LEU A 170 10.32 29.37 7.40
C LEU A 170 10.07 28.81 8.81
N PHE A 171 9.42 29.56 9.70
CA PHE A 171 9.09 29.11 11.05
C PHE A 171 8.11 27.93 11.03
N GLU A 172 7.12 27.98 10.14
CA GLU A 172 6.17 26.89 9.94
C GLU A 172 6.85 25.63 9.41
N VAL A 173 7.72 25.80 8.42
CA VAL A 173 8.55 24.71 7.88
C VAL A 173 9.41 24.08 8.98
N ASN A 174 10.10 24.89 9.79
CA ASN A 174 10.93 24.38 10.89
C ASN A 174 10.10 23.64 11.95
N ALA A 175 8.93 24.16 12.31
CA ALA A 175 8.04 23.50 13.28
C ALA A 175 7.51 22.14 12.78
N ALA A 176 7.26 22.01 11.47
CA ALA A 176 6.91 20.72 10.87
C ALA A 176 8.11 19.75 10.86
N ALA A 177 9.30 20.25 10.53
CA ALA A 177 10.53 19.45 10.52
C ALA A 177 10.86 18.90 11.92
N GLU A 178 10.77 19.72 12.98
CA GLU A 178 10.99 19.28 14.37
C GLU A 178 10.09 18.10 14.75
N VAL A 179 8.79 18.19 14.43
CA VAL A 179 7.84 17.09 14.73
C VAL A 179 8.21 15.80 14.02
N ILE A 180 8.62 15.88 12.74
CA ILE A 180 9.02 14.69 11.97
C ILE A 180 10.33 14.14 12.53
N TYR A 181 11.30 15.01 12.85
CA TYR A 181 12.63 14.61 13.29
C TYR A 181 12.62 13.96 14.69
N ASP A 182 11.71 14.39 15.57
CA ASP A 182 11.56 13.82 16.92
C ASP A 182 11.01 12.38 16.91
N LEU A 183 10.33 11.96 15.83
CA LEU A 183 9.60 10.70 15.73
C LEU A 183 10.29 9.66 14.84
N VAL A 184 11.42 9.98 14.24
CA VAL A 184 12.13 9.11 13.30
C VAL A 184 13.43 8.61 13.92
N ASP A 185 14.01 7.54 13.35
CA ASP A 185 15.34 7.11 13.76
C ASP A 185 16.36 8.24 13.54
N PRO A 186 17.19 8.60 14.55
CA PRO A 186 18.22 9.64 14.40
C PRO A 186 19.25 9.36 13.30
N ASN A 187 19.37 8.11 12.87
CA ASN A 187 20.25 7.66 11.79
C ASN A 187 19.51 7.49 10.45
N ALA A 188 18.21 7.80 10.39
CA ALA A 188 17.49 7.80 9.13
C ALA A 188 18.05 8.89 8.21
N ASN A 189 18.05 8.62 6.91
CA ASN A 189 18.31 9.66 5.91
C ASN A 189 17.01 10.41 5.64
N LEU A 190 17.01 11.74 5.84
CA LEU A 190 15.82 12.58 5.64
C LEU A 190 16.02 13.54 4.49
N ILE A 191 15.06 13.53 3.57
CA ILE A 191 14.98 14.45 2.44
C ILE A 191 13.74 15.32 2.59
N PHE A 192 13.93 16.62 2.42
CA PHE A 192 12.93 17.64 2.63
C PHE A 192 12.75 18.51 1.38
N GLY A 193 11.53 18.56 0.85
CA GLY A 193 11.12 19.52 -0.18
C GLY A 193 10.09 20.53 0.34
N ALA A 194 10.14 21.76 -0.18
CA ALA A 194 9.14 22.79 0.10
C ALA A 194 8.62 23.43 -1.19
N VAL A 195 7.32 23.33 -1.42
CA VAL A 195 6.65 23.76 -2.65
C VAL A 195 5.61 24.84 -2.34
N ILE A 196 5.56 25.87 -3.17
CA ILE A 196 4.53 26.92 -3.09
C ILE A 196 3.43 26.60 -4.10
N ASP A 197 2.20 26.46 -3.61
CA ASP A 197 0.98 26.32 -4.40
C ASP A 197 -0.01 27.40 -3.96
N GLU A 198 -0.26 28.39 -4.82
CA GLU A 198 -1.15 29.52 -4.52
C GLU A 198 -2.59 29.09 -4.20
N SER A 199 -3.02 27.90 -4.66
CA SER A 199 -4.33 27.35 -4.35
C SER A 199 -4.49 26.93 -2.88
N LEU A 200 -3.38 26.80 -2.14
CA LEU A 200 -3.33 26.40 -0.73
C LEU A 200 -3.14 27.59 0.24
N SER A 201 -3.52 28.81 -0.16
CA SER A 201 -3.47 29.97 0.75
C SER A 201 -4.23 29.70 2.05
N GLY A 202 -3.57 29.89 3.20
CA GLY A 202 -4.17 29.58 4.52
C GLY A 202 -4.17 28.10 4.92
N GLN A 203 -3.67 27.20 4.07
CA GLN A 203 -3.58 25.76 4.29
C GLN A 203 -2.14 25.24 4.10
N VAL A 204 -1.78 24.20 4.84
CA VAL A 204 -0.55 23.43 4.62
C VAL A 204 -0.91 21.97 4.42
N SER A 205 -0.25 21.34 3.44
CA SER A 205 -0.30 19.93 3.15
C SER A 205 1.09 19.33 3.27
N ILE A 206 1.23 18.26 4.04
CA ILE A 206 2.47 17.50 4.17
C ILE A 206 2.25 16.09 3.63
N THR A 207 3.13 15.68 2.73
CA THR A 207 3.21 14.31 2.23
C THR A 207 4.50 13.70 2.73
N LEU A 208 4.42 12.53 3.34
CA LEU A 208 5.55 11.81 3.90
C LEU A 208 5.62 10.41 3.30
N ILE A 209 6.80 9.98 2.90
CA ILE A 209 7.08 8.67 2.33
C ILE A 209 8.22 8.06 3.11
N ALA A 210 7.91 6.98 3.81
CA ALA A 210 8.84 6.24 4.63
C ALA A 210 9.26 4.97 3.90
N THR A 211 10.57 4.71 3.87
CA THR A 211 11.20 3.64 3.09
C THR A 211 12.25 2.90 3.94
N GLY A 212 12.67 1.71 3.48
CA GLY A 212 13.74 0.97 4.13
C GLY A 212 13.35 0.36 5.48
N PHE A 213 12.10 -0.11 5.61
CA PHE A 213 11.64 -0.84 6.79
C PHE A 213 12.36 -2.19 6.93
N LYS A 214 13.37 -2.24 7.79
CA LYS A 214 14.11 -3.48 8.11
C LYS A 214 13.14 -4.52 8.71
N GLY A 215 12.94 -5.64 8.00
CA GLY A 215 12.27 -6.83 8.52
C GLY A 215 10.87 -7.16 7.95
N GLN A 216 10.29 -6.37 7.05
CA GLN A 216 9.05 -6.77 6.36
C GLN A 216 9.26 -7.95 5.39
N ASP A 217 10.45 -8.09 4.81
CA ASP A 217 10.77 -9.17 3.87
C ASP A 217 10.65 -10.57 4.48
N GLU A 218 10.85 -10.71 5.79
CA GLU A 218 10.75 -12.02 6.47
C GLU A 218 9.33 -12.38 6.94
N VAL A 219 8.49 -11.39 7.27
CA VAL A 219 7.19 -11.66 7.93
C VAL A 219 6.10 -12.00 6.91
N GLU A 220 6.07 -11.32 5.76
CA GLU A 220 5.13 -11.67 4.67
C GLU A 220 5.52 -13.00 3.97
N GLY A 221 6.82 -13.27 3.83
CA GLY A 221 7.32 -14.51 3.25
C GLY A 221 6.96 -15.76 4.06
N LYS A 222 6.96 -15.66 5.40
CA LYS A 222 6.57 -16.76 6.31
C LYS A 222 5.06 -17.01 6.31
N ALA A 223 4.22 -15.98 6.14
CA ALA A 223 2.77 -16.14 6.01
C ALA A 223 2.39 -16.91 4.72
N ALA A 224 3.12 -16.72 3.63
CA ALA A 224 2.93 -17.46 2.38
C ALA A 224 3.43 -18.92 2.44
N GLN A 225 4.43 -19.22 3.28
CA GLN A 225 4.94 -20.58 3.47
C GLN A 225 4.07 -21.43 4.39
N GLY A 226 3.38 -20.84 5.37
CA GLY A 226 2.46 -21.57 6.28
C GLY A 226 1.26 -22.22 5.58
N ILE A 227 0.87 -21.74 4.39
CA ILE A 227 -0.25 -22.29 3.61
C ILE A 227 0.18 -23.50 2.77
N ARG A 228 1.48 -23.64 2.44
CA ARG A 228 1.99 -24.73 1.58
C ARG A 228 2.23 -26.05 2.31
N GLN A 229 2.17 -26.08 3.64
CA GLN A 229 2.56 -27.26 4.43
C GLN A 229 1.41 -28.24 4.72
N PHE A 230 0.17 -27.95 4.28
CA PHE A 230 -1.00 -28.83 4.50
C PHE A 230 -1.38 -29.74 3.32
N SER A 231 -0.64 -29.71 2.22
CA SER A 231 -0.88 -30.60 1.08
C SER A 231 0.43 -31.25 0.68
N TYR A 232 0.71 -32.45 1.20
CA TYR A 232 1.36 -33.58 0.52
C TYR A 232 1.62 -34.67 1.56
N GLY A 233 0.61 -35.51 1.80
CA GLY A 233 0.81 -36.86 2.33
C GLY A 233 0.90 -37.82 1.15
N GLU A 234 2.12 -38.24 0.83
CA GLU A 234 2.42 -39.23 -0.21
C GLU A 234 1.75 -40.58 0.06
N ALA A 235 1.06 -41.15 -0.94
CA ALA A 235 0.66 -42.55 -0.95
C ALA A 235 1.39 -43.28 -2.08
N ASN A 236 2.24 -44.20 -1.66
CA ASN A 236 3.12 -45.06 -2.46
C ASN A 236 2.32 -46.11 -3.28
N PRO A 237 2.63 -46.40 -4.56
CA PRO A 237 1.95 -47.46 -5.31
C PRO A 237 2.76 -48.75 -5.31
N GLY A 238 2.21 -49.85 -4.77
CA GLY A 238 2.82 -51.17 -4.93
C GLY A 238 2.13 -52.35 -4.22
N ALA A 239 1.78 -53.36 -5.03
CA ALA A 239 1.56 -54.78 -4.69
C ALA A 239 0.18 -55.26 -4.14
N THR A 240 -0.64 -55.75 -5.09
CA THR A 240 -1.42 -57.01 -5.09
C THR A 240 -1.90 -57.65 -3.77
N ARG A 241 -3.23 -57.81 -3.65
CA ARG A 241 -3.87 -59.13 -3.39
C ARG A 241 -5.36 -59.09 -3.71
N ARG A 242 -5.82 -60.04 -4.55
CA ARG A 242 -7.23 -60.37 -4.78
C ARG A 242 -7.74 -61.24 -3.62
N SER A 243 -8.97 -61.01 -3.16
CA SER A 243 -9.94 -62.08 -2.86
C SER A 243 -11.33 -61.56 -2.48
N SER A 244 -12.32 -62.18 -3.13
CA SER A 244 -13.70 -62.51 -2.71
C SER A 244 -14.73 -61.42 -2.40
N VAL A 245 -15.74 -61.43 -3.28
CA VAL A 245 -17.11 -60.95 -3.09
C VAL A 245 -17.80 -61.67 -1.92
N ALA A 246 -18.53 -60.92 -1.08
CA ALA A 246 -19.70 -61.39 -0.36
C ALA A 246 -20.64 -60.19 -0.06
N THR A 247 -21.93 -60.40 -0.34
CA THR A 247 -23.10 -59.55 -0.18
C THR A 247 -23.47 -59.29 1.28
N ASP A 248 -23.92 -58.07 1.63
CA ASP A 248 -25.25 -57.87 2.24
C ASP A 248 -25.67 -56.38 2.25
N GLY A 249 -26.97 -56.12 2.23
CA GLY A 249 -27.59 -54.81 2.01
C GLY A 249 -27.56 -53.85 3.21
N ALA A 250 -27.48 -52.55 2.90
CA ALA A 250 -28.01 -51.50 3.75
C ALA A 250 -28.35 -50.26 2.90
N THR A 251 -29.56 -49.78 3.13
CA THR A 251 -30.23 -48.60 2.57
C THR A 251 -29.38 -47.33 2.57
N VAL A 252 -29.28 -46.65 1.42
CA VAL A 252 -28.75 -45.29 1.33
C VAL A 252 -29.81 -44.32 1.86
N GLU A 253 -29.56 -43.75 3.04
CA GLU A 253 -30.43 -42.77 3.67
C GLU A 253 -30.27 -41.39 2.99
N ILE A 254 -31.30 -40.93 2.29
CA ILE A 254 -31.30 -39.61 1.64
C ILE A 254 -31.61 -38.53 2.69
N PRO A 255 -30.73 -37.52 2.86
CA PRO A 255 -30.93 -36.41 3.79
C PRO A 255 -32.24 -35.64 3.57
N GLU A 256 -32.91 -35.22 4.65
CA GLU A 256 -34.25 -34.61 4.62
C GLU A 256 -34.37 -33.35 3.72
N PHE A 257 -33.30 -32.57 3.56
CA PHE A 257 -33.35 -31.34 2.77
C PHE A 257 -33.57 -31.57 1.27
N LEU A 258 -33.32 -32.79 0.76
CA LEU A 258 -33.57 -33.18 -0.64
C LEU A 258 -35.01 -33.62 -0.91
N LYS A 259 -35.84 -33.84 0.14
CA LYS A 259 -37.22 -34.35 -0.02
C LYS A 259 -38.27 -33.26 -0.26
N ARG A 260 -37.92 -31.97 -0.19
CA ARG A 260 -38.88 -30.86 -0.32
C ARG A 260 -38.40 -29.76 -1.26
N LYS A 261 -38.43 -30.02 -2.57
CA LYS A 261 -38.64 -28.97 -3.58
C LYS A 261 -39.16 -29.57 -4.89
N GLY A 262 -40.48 -29.52 -5.07
CA GLY A 262 -41.10 -29.96 -6.31
C GLY A 262 -42.59 -30.24 -6.21
N ARG A 263 -43.39 -29.24 -5.84
CA ARG A 263 -44.80 -29.11 -6.29
C ARG A 263 -45.40 -27.81 -5.78
N THR A 264 -45.45 -26.82 -6.66
CA THR A 264 -46.54 -25.84 -6.67
C THR A 264 -47.03 -25.78 -8.11
N ARG A 265 -48.32 -26.10 -8.27
CA ARG A 265 -49.12 -25.78 -9.46
C ARG A 265 -49.33 -24.28 -9.53
#